data_AF-A0A094JCE4-F1
#
_entry.id   AF-A0A094JCE4-F1
#
_cell.length_a   1.000
_cell.length_b   1.000
_cell.length_c   1.000
_cell.angle_alpha   90.00
_cell.angle_beta   90.00
_cell.angle_gamma   90.00
#
_symmetry.space_group_name_H-M   'P 1'
#
loop_
_entity.id
_entity.type
_entity.pdbx_description
1 polymer ?
#
loop_
_entity_poly.entity_id
_entity_poly.type
_entity_poly.pdbx_seq_one_letter_code
_entity_poly.pdbx_strand_id
1 'polypeptide(L)' 'MPQPQNFSLIDGRWLFNGGRNDQQKVRLQAENCPRFQEDDEDEQVDDVVRSCYNCAFRRWSPHSFACMVMADIIAD' A
#
# COMPACT_ATOMS: atom_id res chain seq x y z
N MET A 1 -11.00 11.88 2.04
CA MET A 1 -9.53 11.63 2.08
C MET A 1 -8.93 12.43 0.92
N PRO A 2 -7.81 13.16 1.08
CA PRO A 2 -7.08 13.60 -0.11
C PRO A 2 -6.74 12.35 -0.92
N GLN A 3 -6.78 12.45 -2.25
CA GLN A 3 -6.61 11.31 -3.17
C GLN A 3 -5.43 10.41 -2.74
N PRO A 4 -5.48 9.09 -3.01
CA PRO A 4 -4.33 8.21 -2.82
C PRO A 4 -3.11 8.75 -3.56
N GLN A 5 -2.25 9.48 -2.86
CA GLN A 5 -1.01 9.91 -3.46
C GLN A 5 -0.22 8.64 -3.84
N ASN A 6 0.35 8.61 -5.03
CA ASN A 6 1.18 7.49 -5.51
C ASN A 6 0.44 6.18 -5.82
N PHE A 7 -0.88 6.17 -6.03
CA PHE A 7 -1.58 5.02 -6.61
C PHE A 7 -2.28 5.37 -7.91
N SER A 8 -2.38 4.39 -8.81
CA SER A 8 -3.17 4.48 -10.04
C SER A 8 -4.17 3.33 -10.11
N LEU A 9 -5.39 3.60 -10.57
CA LEU A 9 -6.38 2.56 -10.81
C LEU A 9 -6.08 1.87 -12.15
N ILE A 10 -5.67 0.60 -12.09
CA ILE A 10 -5.31 -0.23 -13.24
C ILE A 10 -6.09 -1.55 -13.11
N ASP A 11 -6.89 -1.89 -14.12
CA ASP A 11 -7.72 -3.10 -14.14
C ASP A 11 -8.53 -3.32 -12.84
N GLY A 12 -9.12 -2.23 -12.32
CA GLY A 12 -9.92 -2.24 -11.10
C GLY A 12 -9.14 -2.36 -9.79
N ARG A 13 -7.80 -2.23 -9.83
CA ARG A 13 -6.93 -2.28 -8.64
C ARG A 13 -6.14 -0.99 -8.48
N TRP A 14 -6.07 -0.48 -7.27
CA TRP A 14 -5.20 0.65 -6.94
C TRP A 14 -3.77 0.16 -6.76
N LEU A 15 -2.97 0.26 -7.82
CA LEU A 15 -1.56 -0.14 -7.83
C LEU A 15 -0.65 1.01 -7.42
N PHE A 16 0.33 0.73 -6.57
CA PHE A 16 1.31 1.70 -6.14
C PHE A 16 2.28 2.06 -7.29
N ASN A 17 2.54 3.35 -7.47
CA ASN A 17 3.34 3.89 -8.58
C ASN A 17 4.86 3.77 -8.36
N GLY A 18 5.32 3.57 -7.12
CA GLY A 18 6.75 3.44 -6.79
C GLY A 18 7.33 2.03 -6.92
N GLY A 19 6.51 1.03 -7.25
CA GLY A 19 6.96 -0.36 -7.40
C GLY A 19 7.36 -1.03 -6.08
N ARG A 20 8.35 -1.92 -6.11
CA ARG A 20 8.80 -2.73 -4.95
C ARG A 20 9.99 -2.13 -4.18
N ASN A 21 10.62 -1.08 -4.71
CA ASN A 21 11.90 -0.57 -4.18
C ASN A 21 11.82 0.90 -3.72
N ASP A 22 10.63 1.52 -3.69
CA ASP A 22 10.45 2.91 -3.26
C ASP A 22 10.01 3.00 -1.79
N GLN A 23 10.93 2.61 -0.89
CA GLN A 23 10.72 2.58 0.57
C GLN A 23 10.28 3.94 1.12
N GLN A 24 10.87 5.03 0.62
CA GLN A 24 10.55 6.38 1.07
C GLN A 24 9.07 6.71 0.84
N LYS A 25 8.54 6.45 -0.37
CA LYS A 25 7.13 6.77 -0.67
C LYS A 25 6.17 5.87 0.09
N VAL A 26 6.46 4.58 0.28
CA VAL A 26 5.55 3.69 1.03
C VAL A 26 5.51 4.00 2.52
N ARG A 27 6.62 4.46 3.12
CA ARG A 27 6.66 4.92 4.51
C ARG A 27 5.86 6.20 4.67
N LEU A 28 6.10 7.21 3.84
CA LEU A 28 5.36 8.47 3.86
C LEU A 28 3.85 8.27 3.68
N GLN A 29 3.47 7.34 2.79
CA GLN A 29 2.07 6.99 2.58
C GLN A 29 1.44 6.29 3.79
N ALA A 30 2.17 5.38 4.45
CA ALA A 30 1.69 4.66 5.63
C ALA A 30 1.60 5.54 6.89
N GLU A 31 2.53 6.48 7.07
CA GLU A 31 2.50 7.47 8.16
C GLU A 31 1.15 8.18 8.25
N ASN A 32 0.61 8.58 7.10
CA ASN A 32 -0.65 9.33 7.01
C ASN A 32 -1.88 8.44 6.74
N CYS A 33 -1.72 7.11 6.73
CA CYS A 33 -2.81 6.19 6.41
C CYS A 33 -3.60 5.80 7.68
N PRO A 34 -4.88 6.22 7.83
CA PRO A 34 -5.70 5.84 8.99
C PRO A 34 -6.16 4.38 8.95
N ARG A 35 -5.95 3.69 7.84
CA ARG A 35 -6.33 2.30 7.61
C ARG A 35 -5.13 1.35 7.60
N PHE A 36 -3.95 1.85 7.95
CA PHE A 36 -2.77 1.02 8.10
C PHE A 36 -3.02 -0.06 9.16
N GLN A 37 -2.72 -1.30 8.80
CA GLN A 37 -2.76 -2.46 9.67
C GLN A 37 -1.45 -3.18 9.47
N GLU A 38 -0.67 -3.33 10.53
CA GLU A 38 0.57 -4.09 10.50
C GLU A 38 0.31 -5.53 10.03
N ASP A 39 1.14 -6.01 9.11
CA ASP A 39 1.15 -7.39 8.62
C ASP A 39 1.83 -8.34 9.61
N ASP A 40 1.71 -9.64 9.40
CA ASP A 40 2.44 -10.64 10.17
C ASP A 40 3.96 -10.35 10.13
N GLU A 41 4.65 -10.46 11.28
CA GLU A 41 6.07 -10.13 11.41
C GLU A 41 6.94 -10.91 10.40
N ASP A 42 6.60 -12.18 10.13
CA ASP A 42 7.33 -13.03 9.18
C ASP A 42 7.06 -12.64 7.71
N GLU A 43 6.02 -11.84 7.44
CA GLU A 43 5.68 -11.30 6.11
C GLU A 43 6.15 -9.86 5.86
N GLN A 44 6.69 -9.19 6.90
CA GLN A 44 7.23 -7.84 6.78
C GLN A 44 8.53 -7.85 5.97
N VAL A 45 8.65 -6.90 5.04
CA VAL A 45 9.79 -6.79 4.11
C VAL A 45 10.53 -5.45 4.20
N ASP A 46 9.93 -4.48 4.89
CA ASP A 46 10.55 -3.19 5.19
C ASP A 46 11.11 -3.21 6.61
N ASP A 47 12.21 -2.49 6.85
CA ASP A 47 12.89 -2.41 8.16
C ASP A 47 12.14 -1.51 9.16
N VAL A 48 11.14 -0.78 8.68
CA VAL A 48 10.23 0.04 9.48
C VAL A 48 8.83 -0.57 9.45
N VAL A 49 8.31 -0.89 10.64
CA VAL A 49 6.96 -1.44 10.85
C VAL A 49 5.90 -0.65 10.06
N ARG A 50 5.88 0.67 10.19
CA ARG A 50 4.88 1.53 9.53
C ARG A 50 5.27 1.86 8.09
N SER A 51 5.05 0.91 7.19
CA SER A 51 5.28 1.02 5.74
C SER A 51 4.15 0.33 4.98
N CYS A 52 3.71 0.86 3.82
CA CYS A 52 2.69 0.16 3.03
C CYS A 52 3.14 -1.24 2.55
N TYR A 53 4.45 -1.51 2.50
CA TYR A 53 4.98 -2.85 2.26
C TYR A 53 4.73 -3.83 3.41
N ASN A 54 4.58 -3.33 4.63
CA ASN A 54 4.30 -4.11 5.85
C ASN A 54 2.83 -3.95 6.27
N CYS A 55 1.94 -3.65 5.33
CA CYS A 55 0.51 -3.52 5.59
C CYS A 55 -0.23 -4.79 5.18
N ALA A 56 -1.02 -5.37 6.09
CA ALA A 56 -1.82 -6.57 5.85
C ALA A 56 -2.80 -6.46 4.67
N PHE A 57 -3.17 -5.23 4.29
CA PHE A 57 -4.04 -4.94 3.16
C PHE A 57 -3.31 -4.85 1.81
N ARG A 58 -2.00 -5.06 1.75
CA ARG A 58 -1.29 -5.07 0.46
C ARG A 58 -1.51 -6.42 -0.26
N ARG A 59 -1.51 -6.38 -1.59
CA ARG A 59 -1.42 -7.57 -2.45
C ARG A 59 -0.33 -7.38 -3.49
N TRP A 60 0.76 -8.13 -3.37
CA TRP A 60 1.88 -8.03 -4.31
C TRP A 60 1.48 -8.39 -5.74
N SER A 61 2.08 -7.68 -6.68
CA SER A 61 2.26 -8.08 -8.06
C SER A 61 3.77 -8.24 -8.33
N PRO A 62 4.18 -8.75 -9.50
CA PRO A 62 5.59 -8.87 -9.83
C PRO A 62 6.37 -7.54 -9.74
N HIS A 63 5.71 -6.41 -10.02
CA HIS A 63 6.35 -5.09 -10.15
C HIS A 63 5.96 -4.09 -9.07
N SER A 64 4.86 -4.31 -8.33
CA SER A 64 4.34 -3.38 -7.31
C SER A 64 3.39 -4.12 -6.36
N PHE A 65 2.47 -3.43 -5.68
CA PHE A 65 1.37 -4.00 -4.91
C PHE A 65 0.09 -3.20 -5.09
N ALA A 66 -1.05 -3.83 -4.80
CA ALA A 66 -2.35 -3.18 -4.68
C ALA A 66 -2.73 -2.95 -3.20
N CYS A 67 -3.42 -1.85 -2.91
CA CYS A 67 -4.06 -1.63 -1.61
C CYS A 67 -5.52 -2.10 -1.64
N MET A 68 -5.89 -3.08 -0.82
CA MET A 68 -7.24 -3.64 -0.81
C MET A 68 -8.29 -2.68 -0.22
N VAL A 69 -7.92 -1.86 0.77
CA VAL A 69 -8.85 -0.88 1.37
C VAL A 69 -9.26 0.20 0.37
N MET A 70 -8.40 0.53 -0.59
CA MET A 70 -8.74 1.53 -1.61
C MET A 70 -9.68 0.97 -2.68
N ALA A 71 -9.71 -0.35 -2.88
CA ALA A 71 -10.69 -0.98 -3.77
C ALA A 71 -12.11 -0.87 -3.19
N ASP A 72 -12.24 -0.96 -1.86
CA ASP A 72 -13.53 -0.83 -1.17
C ASP A 72 -14.13 0.59 -1.30
N ILE A 73 -13.32 1.63 -1.55
CA ILE A 73 -13.78 3.02 -1.70
C ILE A 73 -14.56 3.25 -3.00
N ILE A 74 -14.42 2.38 -4.02
CA ILE A 74 -15.15 2.49 -5.29
C ILE A 74 -16.47 1.70 -5.25
N ALA A 75 -16.67 0.83 -4.25
CA ALA A 75 -17.80 -0.08 -4.17
C ALA A 75 -19.06 0.50 -3.48
N ASP A 76 -19.02 1.77 -3.04
CA ASP A 76 -20.14 2.52 -2.43
C ASP A 76 -20.67 3.64 -3.35
#